data_AF-A0A8H5KRD1-F1
#
_entry.id   AF-A0A8H5KRD1-F1
#
_cell.length_a   1.000
_cell.length_b   1.000
_cell.length_c   1.000
_cell.angle_alpha   90.00
_cell.angle_beta   90.00
_cell.angle_gamma   90.00
#
_symmetry.space_group_name_H-M   'P 1'
#
loop_
_entity.id
_entity.type
_entity.pdbx_description
1 polymer ?
#
loop_
_entity_poly.entity_id
_entity_poly.type
_entity_poly.pdbx_seq_one_letter_code
_entity_poly.pdbx_strand_id
1 'polypeptide(L)'
;MKAKAAPDSSLNLAVEAFALANAGNLISCNGNLKQIAFSRYGAALASVRNAILHHTLVADDATLMAIMTIDMFEVVFMVREEPLKLHNNAIEYLLAVRGTEQLQSDIGLALYRMANHRLQVRQLGLGLGPLPVQLACINMLDPSIPRYSLSKIQLGAQQILAMSRDLNSFMWEELSLFIFQTQLHLNEYEQWKACLPPSWEPQRIQVADHRDILQTLTARYLPFTDYVLVYKDSFIA
;
A
#
# COMPACT_ATOMS: atom_id res chain seq x y z
N MET A 1 8.08 25.84 0.65
CA MET A 1 9.34 25.58 1.39
C MET A 1 9.76 24.15 1.10
N LYS A 2 10.92 23.89 0.47
CA LYS A 2 11.39 22.51 0.26
C LYS A 2 11.99 22.02 1.58
N ALA A 3 11.22 21.24 2.35
CA ALA A 3 11.74 20.55 3.52
C ALA A 3 12.76 19.50 3.04
N LYS A 4 14.05 19.86 3.08
CA LYS A 4 15.13 18.89 2.90
C LYS A 4 15.31 18.17 4.22
N ALA A 5 15.06 16.86 4.24
CA ALA A 5 15.33 16.05 5.42
C ALA A 5 16.80 16.20 5.82
N ALA A 6 17.08 16.20 7.13
CA ALA A 6 18.45 16.31 7.61
C ALA A 6 19.32 15.15 7.04
N PRO A 7 20.61 15.38 6.74
CA PRO A 7 21.46 14.37 6.10
C PRO A 7 21.49 13.02 6.82
N ASP A 8 21.45 13.04 8.16
CA ASP A 8 21.47 11.83 8.99
C ASP A 8 20.08 11.42 9.48
N SER A 9 19.01 12.02 8.93
CA SER A 9 17.64 11.60 9.25
C SER A 9 17.36 10.20 8.74
N SER A 10 16.44 9.50 9.43
CA SER A 10 16.02 8.15 9.06
C SER A 10 15.52 8.09 7.61
N LEU A 11 14.82 9.13 7.16
CA LEU A 11 14.32 9.25 5.79
C LEU A 11 15.46 9.41 4.77
N ASN A 12 16.43 10.29 5.01
CA ASN A 12 17.52 10.46 4.05
C ASN A 12 18.35 9.19 3.91
N LEU A 13 18.63 8.50 5.02
CA LEU A 13 19.33 7.20 5.01
C LEU A 13 18.56 6.15 4.20
N ALA A 14 17.23 6.08 4.36
CA ALA A 14 16.38 5.15 3.60
C ALA A 14 16.37 5.47 2.10
N VAL A 15 16.27 6.75 1.74
CA VAL A 15 16.31 7.22 0.34
C VAL A 15 17.67 6.97 -0.29
N GLU A 16 18.76 7.24 0.42
CA GLU A 16 20.13 6.93 -0.06
C GLU A 16 20.30 5.44 -0.31
N ALA A 17 19.83 4.58 0.60
CA ALA A 17 19.86 3.13 0.40
C ALA A 17 19.15 2.73 -0.89
N PHE A 18 17.92 3.22 -1.09
CA PHE A 18 17.13 2.94 -2.29
C PHE A 18 17.81 3.41 -3.58
N ALA A 19 18.31 4.66 -3.58
CA ALA A 19 18.99 5.23 -4.73
C ALA A 19 20.26 4.45 -5.10
N LEU A 20 21.08 4.08 -4.10
CA LEU A 20 22.31 3.31 -4.30
C LEU A 20 22.04 1.89 -4.81
N ALA A 21 21.02 1.21 -4.28
CA ALA A 21 20.63 -0.12 -4.76
C ALA A 21 20.10 -0.07 -6.20
N ASN A 22 19.28 0.93 -6.53
CA ASN A 22 18.78 1.11 -7.90
C ASN A 22 19.92 1.41 -8.88
N ALA A 23 20.84 2.31 -8.52
CA ALA A 23 22.01 2.63 -9.33
C ALA A 23 22.92 1.40 -9.55
N GLY A 24 23.10 0.58 -8.51
CA GLY A 24 23.87 -0.67 -8.59
C GLY A 24 23.26 -1.73 -9.52
N ASN A 25 21.96 -1.67 -9.81
CA ASN A 25 21.30 -2.56 -10.77
C ASN A 25 21.38 -2.05 -12.22
N LEU A 26 21.41 -0.72 -12.42
CA LEU A 26 21.41 -0.11 -13.75
C LEU A 26 22.80 -0.03 -14.38
N ILE A 27 23.81 0.15 -13.54
CA ILE A 27 25.17 0.35 -14.02
C ILE A 27 25.93 -0.93 -13.67
N SER A 28 26.58 -1.56 -14.66
CA SER A 28 27.62 -2.57 -14.45
C SER A 28 28.85 -1.92 -13.81
N CYS A 29 28.66 -1.26 -12.67
CA CYS A 29 29.72 -0.67 -11.88
C CYS A 29 30.47 -1.81 -11.19
N ASN A 30 31.79 -1.86 -11.40
CA ASN A 30 32.75 -2.70 -10.66
C ASN A 30 32.89 -2.29 -9.17
N GLY A 31 31.84 -1.76 -8.56
CA GLY A 31 31.90 -1.02 -7.30
C GLY A 31 30.94 -1.52 -6.23
N ASN A 32 31.32 -1.23 -4.99
CA ASN A 32 30.68 -1.69 -3.75
C ASN A 32 29.31 -1.05 -3.44
N LEU A 33 28.61 -0.50 -4.44
CA LEU A 33 27.38 0.29 -4.27
C LEU A 33 26.29 -0.51 -3.59
N LYS A 34 26.18 -1.80 -3.91
CA LYS A 34 25.24 -2.72 -3.26
C LYS A 34 25.54 -2.84 -1.75
N GLN A 35 26.80 -3.02 -1.34
CA GLN A 35 27.15 -3.07 0.08
C GLN A 35 26.92 -1.73 0.79
N ILE A 36 27.19 -0.60 0.13
CA ILE A 36 26.90 0.74 0.68
C ILE A 36 25.39 0.92 0.86
N ALA A 37 24.58 0.47 -0.10
CA ALA A 37 23.12 0.49 0.01
C ALA A 37 22.64 -0.32 1.23
N PHE A 38 23.16 -1.53 1.45
CA PHE A 38 22.85 -2.33 2.64
C PHE A 38 23.29 -1.64 3.94
N SER A 39 24.45 -0.97 3.95
CA SER A 39 24.92 -0.21 5.10
C SER A 39 23.97 0.96 5.42
N ARG A 40 23.55 1.72 4.41
CA ARG A 40 22.58 2.81 4.56
C ARG A 40 21.20 2.32 5.02
N TYR A 41 20.74 1.20 4.46
CA TYR A 41 19.52 0.53 4.90
C TYR A 41 19.57 0.14 6.38
N GLY A 42 20.69 -0.47 6.83
CA GLY A 42 20.87 -0.84 8.24
C GLY A 42 20.90 0.38 9.17
N ALA A 43 21.55 1.46 8.75
CA ALA A 43 21.55 2.73 9.48
C ALA A 43 20.16 3.37 9.54
N ALA A 44 19.38 3.30 8.46
CA ALA A 44 18.01 3.79 8.41
C ALA A 44 17.12 3.04 9.41
N LEU A 45 17.20 1.70 9.45
CA LEU A 45 16.47 0.88 10.43
C LEU A 45 16.83 1.24 11.87
N ALA A 46 18.12 1.40 12.18
CA ALA A 46 18.57 1.81 13.51
C ALA A 46 18.03 3.21 13.89
N SER A 47 18.05 4.14 12.93
CA SER A 47 17.54 5.49 13.11
C SER A 47 16.02 5.51 13.34
N VAL A 48 15.24 4.76 12.54
CA VAL A 48 13.78 4.61 12.75
C VAL A 48 13.49 3.99 14.12
N ARG A 49 14.23 2.95 14.52
CA ARG A 49 14.07 2.33 15.84
C ARG A 49 14.26 3.35 16.96
N ASN A 50 15.27 4.21 16.86
CA ASN A 50 15.49 5.27 17.85
C ASN A 50 14.36 6.31 17.83
N ALA A 51 13.88 6.71 16.64
CA ALA A 51 12.77 7.64 16.51
C ALA A 51 11.47 7.08 17.14
N ILE A 52 11.18 5.79 16.96
CA ILE A 52 10.02 5.11 17.55
C ILE A 52 10.07 5.13 19.08
N LEU A 53 11.26 5.06 19.68
CA LEU A 53 11.44 5.11 21.14
C LEU A 53 11.30 6.54 21.71
N HIS A 54 11.25 7.57 20.87
CA HIS A 54 11.12 8.97 21.29
C HIS A 54 9.73 9.52 20.95
N HIS A 55 8.95 9.89 21.98
CA HIS A 55 7.56 10.34 21.84
C HIS A 55 7.32 11.51 20.87
N THR A 56 8.32 12.35 20.62
CA THR A 56 8.19 13.47 19.67
C THR A 56 8.46 13.08 18.23
N LEU A 57 9.34 12.08 18.00
CA LEU A 57 9.77 11.69 16.66
C LEU A 57 8.91 10.56 16.08
N VAL A 58 8.26 9.77 16.94
CA VAL A 58 7.39 8.66 16.53
C VAL A 58 6.20 9.12 15.68
N ALA A 59 5.66 10.31 15.93
CA ALA A 59 4.53 10.85 15.17
C ALA A 59 4.96 11.59 13.88
N ASP A 60 6.25 11.81 13.68
CA ASP A 60 6.78 12.61 12.56
C ASP A 60 6.53 11.93 11.20
N ASP A 61 6.19 12.74 10.20
CA ASP A 61 6.06 12.34 8.79
C ASP A 61 7.34 11.70 8.26
N ALA A 62 8.50 12.21 8.69
CA ALA A 62 9.79 11.65 8.30
C ALA A 62 9.96 10.20 8.78
N THR A 63 9.47 9.86 9.98
CA THR A 63 9.55 8.50 10.54
C THR A 63 8.67 7.53 9.77
N LEU A 64 7.42 7.91 9.50
CA LEU A 64 6.51 7.07 8.70
C LEU A 64 7.00 6.94 7.25
N MET A 65 7.49 8.01 6.64
CA MET A 65 8.03 7.95 5.29
C MET A 65 9.29 7.09 5.20
N ALA A 66 10.17 7.14 6.22
CA ALA A 66 11.35 6.31 6.29
C ALA A 66 10.99 4.81 6.34
N ILE A 67 10.07 4.39 7.20
CA ILE A 67 9.68 2.98 7.29
C ILE A 67 9.03 2.48 5.99
N MET A 68 8.23 3.32 5.32
CA MET A 68 7.60 2.97 4.04
C MET A 68 8.65 2.86 2.91
N THR A 69 9.69 3.68 2.95
CA THR A 69 10.82 3.60 2.00
C THR A 69 11.66 2.36 2.23
N ILE A 70 11.91 1.99 3.50
CA ILE A 70 12.60 0.75 3.88
C ILE A 70 11.79 -0.48 3.44
N ASP A 71 10.48 -0.48 3.66
CA ASP A 71 9.58 -1.55 3.20
C ASP A 71 9.65 -1.72 1.67
N MET A 72 9.60 -0.61 0.91
CA MET A 72 9.77 -0.66 -0.55
C MET A 72 11.15 -1.16 -0.98
N PHE A 73 12.22 -0.73 -0.27
CA PHE A 73 13.57 -1.22 -0.52
C PHE A 73 13.65 -2.75 -0.42
N GLU A 74 13.05 -3.31 0.62
CA GLU A 74 13.05 -4.76 0.83
C GLU A 74 12.27 -5.51 -0.25
N VAL A 75 11.10 -4.99 -0.63
CA VAL A 75 10.27 -5.57 -1.70
C VAL A 75 11.05 -5.61 -3.02
N VAL A 76 11.74 -4.51 -3.37
CA VAL A 76 12.41 -4.39 -4.67
C VAL A 76 13.75 -5.11 -4.72
N PHE A 77 14.56 -5.06 -3.65
CA PHE A 77 15.97 -5.47 -3.73
C PHE A 77 16.33 -6.69 -2.89
N MET A 78 15.50 -7.11 -1.92
CA MET A 78 15.86 -8.20 -1.00
C MET A 78 15.22 -9.55 -1.34
N VAL A 79 14.37 -9.66 -2.38
CA VAL A 79 13.71 -10.89 -2.86
C VAL A 79 13.35 -11.83 -1.70
N ARG A 80 12.54 -11.33 -0.76
CA ARG A 80 12.17 -12.08 0.44
C ARG A 80 10.94 -12.93 0.18
N GLU A 81 10.95 -14.16 0.73
CA GLU A 81 9.88 -15.14 0.56
C GLU A 81 8.55 -14.72 1.23
N GLU A 82 8.58 -13.78 2.18
CA GLU A 82 7.40 -13.32 2.92
C GLU A 82 7.18 -11.80 2.85
N PRO A 83 6.74 -11.25 1.70
CA PRO A 83 6.54 -9.81 1.50
C PRO A 83 5.41 -9.21 2.36
N LEU A 84 4.61 -10.05 3.04
CA LEU A 84 3.44 -9.63 3.82
C LEU A 84 3.69 -9.46 5.32
N LYS A 85 4.93 -9.65 5.82
CA LYS A 85 5.21 -9.58 7.27
C LYS A 85 6.06 -8.42 7.71
N LEU A 86 7.01 -7.91 6.91
CA LEU A 86 7.97 -6.94 7.41
C LEU A 86 7.34 -5.56 7.63
N HIS A 87 7.76 -4.95 8.74
CA HIS A 87 7.38 -3.62 9.26
C HIS A 87 5.90 -3.35 9.51
N ASN A 88 4.97 -4.26 9.21
CA ASN A 88 3.54 -4.03 9.45
C ASN A 88 3.25 -3.63 10.89
N ASN A 89 3.78 -4.34 11.90
CA ASN A 89 3.58 -3.96 13.30
C ASN A 89 4.09 -2.53 13.60
N ALA A 90 5.18 -2.11 12.96
CA ALA A 90 5.71 -0.75 13.10
C ALA A 90 4.80 0.27 12.40
N ILE A 91 4.30 -0.03 11.20
CA ILE A 91 3.35 0.81 10.47
C ILE A 91 2.03 0.95 11.26
N GLU A 92 1.49 -0.16 11.76
CA GLU A 92 0.29 -0.19 12.61
C GLU A 92 0.46 0.69 13.84
N TYR A 93 1.60 0.55 14.55
CA TYR A 93 1.93 1.37 15.70
C TYR A 93 2.05 2.86 15.35
N LEU A 94 2.77 3.20 14.28
CA LEU A 94 2.95 4.58 13.83
C LEU A 94 1.62 5.22 13.44
N LEU A 95 0.76 4.50 12.71
CA LEU A 95 -0.57 5.00 12.38
C LEU A 95 -1.39 5.25 13.65
N ALA A 96 -1.37 4.31 14.61
CA ALA A 96 -2.10 4.44 15.86
C ALA A 96 -1.63 5.64 16.69
N VAL A 97 -0.32 5.86 16.81
CA VAL A 97 0.25 6.99 17.56
C VAL A 97 -0.05 8.33 16.88
N ARG A 98 -0.01 8.39 15.55
CA ARG A 98 -0.33 9.59 14.77
C ARG A 98 -1.83 9.93 14.79
N GLY A 99 -2.69 8.94 15.06
CA GLY A 99 -4.13 9.12 15.19
C GLY A 99 -4.78 9.75 13.95
N THR A 100 -5.90 10.45 14.13
CA THR A 100 -6.61 11.13 13.05
C THR A 100 -5.99 12.48 12.67
N GLU A 101 -5.14 13.03 13.53
CA GLU A 101 -4.46 14.33 13.29
C GLU A 101 -3.60 14.31 12.03
N GLN A 102 -3.06 13.14 11.65
CA GLN A 102 -2.30 12.99 10.41
C GLN A 102 -3.09 13.34 9.15
N LEU A 103 -4.43 13.35 9.20
CA LEU A 103 -5.26 13.71 8.05
C LEU A 103 -5.39 15.22 7.84
N GLN A 104 -4.96 16.04 8.82
CA GLN A 104 -5.08 17.50 8.76
C GLN A 104 -4.05 18.15 7.81
N SER A 105 -2.99 17.43 7.43
CA SER A 105 -1.99 17.90 6.47
C SER A 105 -2.01 17.06 5.19
N ASP A 106 -1.71 17.69 4.04
CA ASP A 106 -1.66 16.99 2.76
C ASP A 106 -0.62 15.85 2.75
N ILE A 107 0.53 16.09 3.38
CA ILE A 107 1.62 15.11 3.50
C ILE A 107 1.17 13.96 4.39
N GLY A 108 0.61 14.25 5.56
CA GLY A 108 0.13 13.23 6.49
C GLY A 108 -1.01 12.40 5.90
N LEU A 109 -1.93 13.01 5.14
CA LEU A 109 -2.99 12.31 4.43
C LEU A 109 -2.43 11.38 3.33
N ALA A 110 -1.44 11.85 2.56
CA ALA A 110 -0.79 11.02 1.54
C ALA A 110 -0.05 9.83 2.18
N LEU A 111 0.70 10.07 3.26
CA LEU A 111 1.41 9.02 3.99
C LEU A 111 0.44 8.02 4.63
N TYR A 112 -0.64 8.50 5.24
CA TYR A 112 -1.71 7.64 5.78
C TYR A 112 -2.26 6.74 4.69
N ARG A 113 -2.61 7.27 3.51
CA ARG A 113 -3.16 6.47 2.42
C ARG A 113 -2.20 5.39 1.96
N MET A 114 -0.91 5.72 1.82
CA MET A 114 0.12 4.77 1.42
C MET A 114 0.30 3.65 2.46
N ALA A 115 0.44 4.01 3.73
CA ALA A 115 0.57 3.07 4.84
C ALA A 115 -0.71 2.21 5.03
N ASN A 116 -1.87 2.83 4.95
CA ASN A 116 -3.16 2.15 5.02
C ASN A 116 -3.28 1.12 3.90
N HIS A 117 -2.98 1.48 2.65
CA HIS A 117 -3.03 0.54 1.53
C HIS A 117 -2.07 -0.64 1.75
N ARG A 118 -0.86 -0.40 2.27
CA ARG A 118 0.11 -1.46 2.60
C ARG A 118 -0.46 -2.45 3.62
N LEU A 119 -1.06 -1.96 4.70
CA LEU A 119 -1.72 -2.81 5.71
C LEU A 119 -2.93 -3.53 5.13
N GLN A 120 -3.72 -2.85 4.31
CA GLN A 120 -4.89 -3.39 3.66
C GLN A 120 -4.58 -4.61 2.78
N VAL A 121 -3.47 -4.57 2.02
CA VAL A 121 -3.02 -5.73 1.22
C VAL A 121 -2.73 -6.94 2.12
N ARG A 122 -2.04 -6.73 3.24
CA ARG A 122 -1.78 -7.80 4.22
C ARG A 122 -3.09 -8.32 4.84
N GLN A 123 -3.96 -7.42 5.26
CA GLN A 123 -5.23 -7.75 5.91
C GLN A 123 -6.11 -8.59 4.99
N LEU A 124 -6.22 -8.21 3.72
CA LEU A 124 -6.92 -9.02 2.72
C LEU A 124 -6.27 -10.39 2.53
N GLY A 125 -4.94 -10.43 2.35
CA GLY A 125 -4.22 -11.69 2.13
C GLY A 125 -4.28 -12.67 3.30
N LEU A 126 -4.44 -12.17 4.54
CA LEU A 126 -4.49 -12.97 5.76
C LEU A 126 -5.90 -13.09 6.37
N GLY A 127 -6.92 -12.48 5.76
CA GLY A 127 -8.27 -12.39 6.29
C GLY A 127 -8.31 -11.74 7.68
N LEU A 128 -7.59 -10.64 7.87
CA LEU A 128 -7.61 -9.84 9.10
C LEU A 128 -8.56 -8.66 8.95
N GLY A 129 -9.22 -8.27 10.03
CA GLY A 129 -10.06 -7.09 10.07
C GLY A 129 -9.27 -5.78 10.06
N PRO A 130 -9.94 -4.65 9.80
CA PRO A 130 -9.31 -3.33 9.89
C PRO A 130 -8.98 -2.96 11.34
N LEU A 131 -7.97 -2.13 11.52
CA LEU A 131 -7.53 -1.60 12.80
C LEU A 131 -8.43 -0.44 13.25
N PRO A 132 -8.51 -0.18 14.57
CA PRO A 132 -9.28 0.95 15.10
C PRO A 132 -8.92 2.29 14.45
N VAL A 133 -7.62 2.55 14.21
CA VAL A 133 -7.19 3.79 13.56
C VAL A 133 -7.62 3.90 12.10
N GLN A 134 -7.70 2.77 11.36
CA GLN A 134 -8.19 2.78 9.99
C GLN A 134 -9.67 3.15 9.95
N LEU A 135 -10.46 2.62 10.89
CA LEU A 135 -11.88 2.96 11.05
C LEU A 135 -12.10 4.42 11.48
N ALA A 136 -11.25 4.94 12.37
CA ALA A 136 -11.33 6.34 12.77
C ALA A 136 -11.01 7.28 11.60
N CYS A 137 -9.92 7.01 10.88
CA CYS A 137 -9.46 7.84 9.78
C CYS A 137 -10.40 7.79 8.55
N ILE A 138 -10.95 6.62 8.19
CA ILE A 138 -11.82 6.50 7.00
C ILE A 138 -13.07 7.38 7.12
N ASN A 139 -13.60 7.54 8.33
CA ASN A 139 -14.79 8.34 8.58
C ASN A 139 -14.55 9.85 8.44
N MET A 140 -13.28 10.29 8.40
CA MET A 140 -12.91 11.68 8.18
C MET A 140 -12.65 12.01 6.71
N LEU A 141 -12.57 11.01 5.84
CA LEU A 141 -12.32 11.24 4.42
C LEU A 141 -13.60 11.67 3.70
N ASP A 142 -13.49 12.64 2.80
CA ASP A 142 -14.60 13.11 1.98
C ASP A 142 -15.01 12.04 0.94
N PRO A 143 -16.22 11.46 1.03
CA PRO A 143 -16.67 10.43 0.10
C PRO A 143 -16.96 10.98 -1.31
N SER A 144 -17.05 12.30 -1.50
CA SER A 144 -17.23 12.90 -2.82
C SER A 144 -16.00 12.73 -3.72
N ILE A 145 -14.84 12.46 -3.11
CA ILE A 145 -13.57 12.24 -3.82
C ILE A 145 -13.46 10.74 -4.16
N PRO A 146 -13.44 10.34 -5.45
CA PRO A 146 -13.55 8.93 -5.86
C PRO A 146 -12.51 7.98 -5.26
N ARG A 147 -11.28 8.47 -5.02
CA ARG A 147 -10.22 7.65 -4.42
C ARG A 147 -10.46 7.38 -2.92
N TYR A 148 -11.16 8.27 -2.23
CA TYR A 148 -11.46 8.11 -0.80
C TYR A 148 -12.68 7.23 -0.59
N SER A 149 -13.69 7.37 -1.44
CA SER A 149 -14.81 6.42 -1.47
C SER A 149 -14.33 5.01 -1.77
N LEU A 150 -13.37 4.83 -2.70
CA LEU A 150 -12.75 3.52 -2.94
C LEU A 150 -12.05 2.96 -1.70
N SER A 151 -11.27 3.79 -0.98
CA SER A 151 -10.62 3.35 0.27
C SER A 151 -11.64 2.88 1.31
N LYS A 152 -12.82 3.52 1.38
CA LYS A 152 -13.91 3.10 2.27
C LYS A 152 -14.52 1.76 1.84
N ILE A 153 -14.74 1.58 0.53
CA ILE A 153 -15.21 0.31 -0.02
C ILE A 153 -14.20 -0.81 0.30
N GLN A 154 -12.91 -0.60 0.03
CA GLN A 154 -11.86 -1.58 0.34
C GLN A 154 -11.83 -1.98 1.83
N LEU A 155 -12.05 -1.02 2.74
CA LEU A 155 -12.11 -1.30 4.17
C LEU A 155 -13.35 -2.13 4.54
N GLY A 156 -14.51 -1.86 3.92
CA GLY A 156 -15.73 -2.67 4.13
C GLY A 156 -15.56 -4.11 3.64
N ALA A 157 -14.92 -4.30 2.48
CA ALA A 157 -14.60 -5.64 1.96
C ALA A 157 -13.70 -6.43 2.93
N GLN A 158 -12.77 -5.75 3.63
CA GLN A 158 -11.94 -6.37 4.65
C GLN A 158 -12.72 -6.79 5.88
N GLN A 159 -13.68 -5.98 6.33
CA GLN A 159 -14.55 -6.34 7.44
C GLN A 159 -15.36 -7.60 7.12
N ILE A 160 -15.97 -7.63 5.92
CA ILE A 160 -16.73 -8.79 5.44
C ILE A 160 -15.82 -10.04 5.36
N LEU A 161 -14.63 -9.92 4.79
CA LEU A 161 -13.69 -11.03 4.69
C LEU A 161 -13.25 -11.54 6.07
N ALA A 162 -12.97 -10.65 7.01
CA ALA A 162 -12.59 -11.03 8.37
C ALA A 162 -13.73 -11.77 9.07
N MET A 163 -14.97 -11.27 8.96
CA MET A 163 -16.17 -11.93 9.51
C MET A 163 -16.39 -13.30 8.87
N SER A 164 -16.05 -13.47 7.58
CA SER A 164 -16.26 -14.73 6.85
C SER A 164 -15.43 -15.91 7.41
N ARG A 165 -14.40 -15.65 8.21
CA ARG A 165 -13.57 -16.72 8.80
C ARG A 165 -14.29 -17.53 9.86
N ASP A 166 -15.27 -16.91 10.50
CA ASP A 166 -16.04 -17.50 11.58
C ASP A 166 -17.45 -17.94 11.12
N LEU A 167 -17.71 -18.07 9.81
CA LEU A 167 -19.05 -18.43 9.30
C LEU A 167 -19.63 -19.71 9.89
N ASN A 168 -18.77 -20.66 10.28
CA ASN A 168 -19.21 -21.91 10.90
C ASN A 168 -19.81 -21.72 12.30
N SER A 169 -19.59 -20.58 12.95
CA SER A 169 -20.21 -20.24 14.23
C SER A 169 -21.52 -19.47 14.08
N PHE A 170 -21.87 -19.04 12.87
CA PHE A 170 -23.03 -18.17 12.67
C PHE A 170 -24.33 -18.97 12.75
N MET A 171 -25.32 -18.38 13.43
CA MET A 171 -26.71 -18.82 13.34
C MET A 171 -27.35 -18.38 12.01
N TRP A 172 -28.50 -18.96 11.65
CA TRP A 172 -29.18 -18.65 10.38
C TRP A 172 -29.51 -17.16 10.21
N GLU A 173 -29.89 -16.47 11.29
CA GLU A 173 -30.15 -15.03 11.29
C GLU A 173 -28.89 -14.22 10.98
N GLU A 174 -27.75 -14.62 11.56
CA GLU A 174 -26.44 -13.97 11.37
C GLU A 174 -25.91 -14.21 9.95
N LEU A 175 -26.10 -15.41 9.40
CA LEU A 175 -25.79 -15.71 8.00
C LEU A 175 -26.63 -14.86 7.03
N SER A 176 -27.92 -14.70 7.32
CA SER A 176 -28.83 -13.88 6.51
C SER A 176 -28.40 -12.41 6.52
N LEU A 177 -28.05 -11.88 7.70
CA LEU A 177 -27.52 -10.52 7.86
C LEU A 177 -26.19 -10.35 7.12
N PHE A 178 -25.29 -11.32 7.21
CA PHE A 178 -23.99 -11.30 6.53
C PHE A 178 -24.13 -11.29 5.00
N ILE A 179 -25.03 -12.12 4.45
CA ILE A 179 -25.34 -12.13 3.01
C ILE A 179 -25.88 -10.76 2.59
N PHE A 180 -26.81 -10.20 3.36
CA PHE A 180 -27.37 -8.88 3.08
C PHE A 180 -26.29 -7.78 3.08
N GLN A 181 -25.40 -7.77 4.08
CA GLN A 181 -24.28 -6.82 4.16
C GLN A 181 -23.32 -6.98 2.96
N THR A 182 -23.03 -8.22 2.57
CA THR A 182 -22.18 -8.50 1.41
C THR A 182 -22.81 -7.96 0.11
N GLN A 183 -24.10 -8.18 -0.09
CA GLN A 183 -24.83 -7.67 -1.25
C GLN A 183 -24.89 -6.14 -1.27
N LEU A 184 -25.14 -5.51 -0.13
CA LEU A 184 -25.11 -4.05 0.01
C LEU A 184 -23.74 -3.50 -0.43
N HIS A 185 -22.66 -4.12 0.06
CA HIS A 185 -21.32 -3.70 -0.25
C HIS A 185 -20.93 -3.88 -1.72
N LEU A 186 -21.37 -4.98 -2.35
CA LEU A 186 -21.21 -5.18 -3.80
C LEU A 186 -21.95 -4.12 -4.61
N ASN A 187 -23.17 -3.75 -4.19
CA ASN A 187 -23.92 -2.68 -4.84
C ASN A 187 -23.23 -1.31 -4.70
N GLU A 188 -22.68 -0.98 -3.53
CA GLU A 188 -21.89 0.23 -3.32
C GLU A 188 -20.67 0.28 -4.26
N TYR A 189 -19.99 -0.85 -4.46
CA TYR A 189 -18.87 -0.96 -5.40
C TYR A 189 -19.30 -0.74 -6.85
N GLU A 190 -20.38 -1.38 -7.30
CA GLU A 190 -20.88 -1.20 -8.68
C GLU A 190 -21.37 0.24 -8.92
N GLN A 191 -22.01 0.87 -7.93
CA GLN A 191 -22.38 2.28 -8.00
C GLN A 191 -21.16 3.18 -8.09
N TRP A 192 -20.14 2.95 -7.26
CA TRP A 192 -18.88 3.70 -7.32
C TRP A 192 -18.21 3.56 -8.69
N LYS A 193 -18.18 2.35 -9.23
CA LYS A 193 -17.62 2.07 -10.56
C LYS A 193 -18.39 2.80 -11.67
N ALA A 194 -19.72 2.85 -11.59
CA ALA A 194 -20.56 3.59 -12.54
C ALA A 194 -20.34 5.11 -12.50
N CYS A 195 -19.81 5.65 -11.40
CA CYS A 195 -19.44 7.06 -11.26
C CYS A 195 -18.07 7.40 -11.88
N LEU A 196 -17.30 6.40 -12.33
CA LEU A 196 -15.98 6.64 -12.94
C LEU A 196 -16.12 7.18 -14.37
N PRO A 197 -15.17 7.99 -14.84
CA PRO A 197 -15.14 8.41 -16.23
C PRO A 197 -15.12 7.22 -17.19
N PRO A 198 -15.86 7.23 -18.31
CA PRO A 198 -15.82 6.15 -19.30
C PRO A 198 -14.42 5.87 -19.87
N SER A 199 -13.52 6.86 -19.83
CA SER A 199 -12.13 6.67 -20.28
C SER A 199 -11.30 5.77 -19.34
N TRP A 200 -11.77 5.56 -18.11
CA TRP A 200 -11.13 4.69 -17.12
C TRP A 200 -11.63 3.25 -17.19
N GLU A 201 -12.63 2.95 -18.02
CA GLU A 201 -13.04 1.58 -18.27
C GLU A 201 -11.93 0.83 -19.03
N PRO A 202 -11.46 -0.31 -18.52
CA PRO A 202 -10.44 -1.08 -19.20
C PRO A 202 -10.99 -1.64 -20.51
N GLN A 203 -10.27 -1.40 -21.60
CA GLN A 203 -10.55 -2.03 -22.87
C GLN A 203 -9.96 -3.45 -22.86
N ARG A 204 -10.81 -4.45 -23.12
CA ARG A 204 -10.35 -5.80 -23.40
C ARG A 204 -9.79 -5.84 -24.81
N ILE A 205 -8.50 -6.15 -24.91
CA ILE A 205 -7.85 -6.41 -26.19
C ILE A 205 -7.44 -7.88 -26.25
N GLN A 206 -7.55 -8.50 -27.42
CA GLN A 206 -7.02 -9.83 -27.61
C GLN A 206 -5.50 -9.78 -27.71
N VAL A 207 -4.84 -10.68 -27.00
CA VAL A 207 -3.37 -10.73 -26.95
C VAL A 207 -2.79 -11.08 -28.32
N ALA A 208 -3.49 -11.89 -29.11
CA ALA A 208 -3.11 -12.29 -30.47
C ALA A 208 -2.97 -11.09 -31.45
N ASP A 209 -3.74 -10.03 -31.23
CA ASP A 209 -3.79 -8.86 -32.12
C ASP A 209 -2.66 -7.84 -31.83
N HIS A 210 -1.89 -8.04 -30.75
CA HIS A 210 -0.91 -7.07 -30.25
C HIS A 210 0.44 -7.74 -29.89
N ARG A 211 1.29 -7.98 -30.91
CA ARG A 211 2.61 -8.63 -30.77
C ARG A 211 3.54 -7.98 -29.72
N ASP A 212 3.48 -6.66 -29.57
CA ASP A 212 4.36 -5.92 -28.65
C ASP A 212 3.99 -6.20 -27.17
N ILE A 213 2.69 -6.43 -26.92
CA ILE A 213 2.15 -6.77 -25.59
C ILE A 213 2.51 -8.22 -25.25
N LEU A 214 2.43 -9.13 -26.22
CA LEU A 214 2.91 -10.51 -26.10
C LEU A 214 4.37 -10.57 -25.66
N GLN A 215 5.27 -9.82 -26.31
CA GLN A 215 6.70 -9.82 -25.95
C GLN A 215 6.94 -9.33 -24.52
N THR A 216 6.21 -8.29 -24.10
CA THR A 216 6.33 -7.72 -22.75
C THR A 216 5.79 -8.65 -21.66
N LEU A 217 4.69 -9.35 -21.92
CA LEU A 217 4.10 -10.31 -20.98
C LEU A 217 4.93 -11.59 -20.86
N THR A 218 5.48 -12.07 -21.98
CA THR A 218 6.35 -13.25 -22.03
C THR A 218 7.64 -13.01 -21.22
N ALA A 219 8.17 -11.78 -21.23
CA ALA A 219 9.33 -11.39 -20.43
C ALA A 219 9.05 -11.32 -18.90
N ARG A 220 7.78 -11.25 -18.49
CA ARG A 220 7.36 -11.06 -17.08
C ARG A 220 6.73 -12.30 -16.42
N TYR A 221 6.73 -13.46 -17.09
CA TYR A 221 6.15 -14.72 -16.57
C TYR A 221 4.71 -14.58 -16.02
N LEU A 222 3.89 -13.71 -16.62
CA LEU A 222 2.49 -13.59 -16.25
C LEU A 222 1.69 -14.74 -16.88
N PRO A 223 0.65 -15.28 -16.20
CA PRO A 223 -0.19 -16.34 -16.76
C PRO A 223 -0.84 -15.86 -18.07
N PHE A 224 -0.71 -16.67 -19.12
CA PHE A 224 -1.28 -16.38 -20.42
C PHE A 224 -2.81 -16.42 -20.33
N THR A 225 -3.43 -15.26 -20.49
CA THR A 225 -4.87 -15.12 -20.73
C THR A 225 -5.05 -14.63 -22.18
N ASP A 226 -6.13 -15.04 -22.86
CA ASP A 226 -6.36 -14.68 -24.27
C ASP A 226 -6.59 -13.18 -24.49
N TYR A 227 -6.82 -12.44 -23.40
CA TYR A 227 -7.09 -11.01 -23.40
C TYR A 227 -6.32 -10.29 -22.30
N VAL A 228 -5.98 -9.03 -22.55
CA VAL A 228 -5.40 -8.12 -21.56
C VAL A 228 -6.33 -6.92 -21.40
N LEU A 229 -6.41 -6.41 -20.18
CA LEU A 229 -7.12 -5.17 -19.87
C LEU A 229 -6.15 -4.00 -20.05
N VAL A 230 -6.47 -3.09 -20.98
CA VAL A 230 -5.68 -1.88 -21.24
C VAL A 230 -6.50 -0.66 -20.88
N TYR A 231 -5.90 0.23 -20.09
CA TYR A 231 -6.48 1.52 -19.73
C TYR A 231 -5.94 2.58 -20.70
N LYS A 232 -6.82 3.35 -21.33
CA LYS A 232 -6.42 4.43 -22.26
C LYS A 232 -5.67 5.55 -21.56
N ASP A 233 -6.11 5.88 -20.35
CA ASP A 233 -5.52 6.91 -19.50
C ASP A 233 -4.98 6.26 -18.22
N SER A 234 -3.80 5.65 -18.27
CA SER A 234 -3.14 5.12 -17.08
C SER A 234 -2.54 6.26 -16.25
N PHE A 235 -3.37 6.88 -15.41
CA PHE A 235 -2.86 7.76 -14.34
C PHE A 235 -2.23 6.91 -13.24
N ILE A 236 -0.91 6.85 -13.24
CA ILE A 236 -0.14 6.67 -12.00
C ILE A 236 -0.05 8.08 -11.40
N ALA A 237 -0.93 8.39 -10.45
CA ALA A 237 -0.87 9.61 -9.64
C ALA A 237 -0.72 9.21 -8.17
#